data_AF-A0A1V2NEK6-F1
#
_entry.id   AF-A0A1V2NEK6-F1
#
_cell.length_a   1.000
_cell.length_b   1.000
_cell.length_c   1.000
_cell.angle_alpha   90.00
_cell.angle_beta   90.00
_cell.angle_gamma   90.00
#
_symmetry.space_group_name_H-M   'P 1'
#
loop_
_entity.id
_entity.type
_entity.pdbx_description
1 polymer ?
#
loop_
_entity_poly.entity_id
_entity_poly.type
_entity_poly.pdbx_seq_one_letter_code
_entity_poly.pdbx_strand_id
1 'polypeptide(L)'
;MGKRVAGWVWIVAGAVAVVISAVLLPRGGVASLLAALCLSAGVAVAVFGVTVLVRAEGAALRAAVSPDDARRRARRSMWAIVVMAFLVPVLAAVSVLTTVLSGAALSPANVVFVIGGALALVGGIVVAIELSRSRRGDPDPVQPGIAAPPEGDVWVVVARRDIGAMLLYAASFVGFALLLGFTSLRLIVLLLENTPAAWVVVVLLVAALSVAGGWWLWRRFPAVSVNPGLGLIRAGGRELAASEVSSARLTVASTVPGGPRTLFLTLEGPRGFRAPLLLRRGGRLVMTEVERGAALSITRAASIRLPHAPEDPKGKFSRFSHPGYVDAMQAASVVERPPRDGEELPVSLV
;
A
#
# COMPACT_ATOMS: atom_id res chain seq x y z
N MET A 1 -21.33 -14.20 22.20
CA MET A 1 -21.15 -14.12 20.74
C MET A 1 -19.68 -13.81 20.42
N GLY A 2 -19.01 -14.59 19.56
CA GLY A 2 -17.58 -14.36 19.28
C GLY A 2 -17.34 -13.02 18.59
N LYS A 3 -16.21 -12.33 18.89
CA LYS A 3 -15.86 -11.01 18.31
C LYS A 3 -15.91 -10.99 16.77
N ARG A 4 -15.65 -12.13 16.12
CA ARG A 4 -15.80 -12.31 14.67
C ARG A 4 -17.25 -12.21 14.20
N VAL A 5 -18.16 -12.91 14.87
CA VAL A 5 -19.59 -12.88 14.56
C VAL A 5 -20.13 -11.47 14.79
N ALA A 6 -19.70 -10.81 15.87
CA ALA A 6 -20.04 -9.41 16.12
C ALA A 6 -19.56 -8.49 14.99
N GLY A 7 -18.30 -8.62 14.53
CA GLY A 7 -17.78 -7.84 13.40
C GLY A 7 -18.60 -8.01 12.13
N TRP A 8 -18.94 -9.26 11.75
CA TRP A 8 -19.79 -9.53 10.59
C TRP A 8 -21.21 -8.98 10.74
N VAL A 9 -21.82 -9.11 11.92
CA VAL A 9 -23.16 -8.56 12.20
C VAL A 9 -23.16 -7.04 12.01
N TRP A 10 -22.15 -6.32 12.52
CA TRP A 10 -22.02 -4.88 12.30
C TRP A 10 -21.82 -4.53 10.82
N ILE A 11 -20.98 -5.27 10.09
CA ILE A 11 -20.79 -5.06 8.65
C ILE A 11 -22.11 -5.21 7.90
N VAL A 12 -22.86 -6.29 8.15
CA VAL A 12 -24.13 -6.56 7.47
C VAL A 12 -25.19 -5.52 7.86
N ALA A 13 -25.31 -5.18 9.15
CA ALA A 13 -26.24 -4.15 9.61
C ALA A 13 -25.93 -2.78 8.98
N GLY A 14 -24.65 -2.39 8.92
CA GLY A 14 -24.21 -1.17 8.25
C GLY A 14 -24.52 -1.18 6.75
N ALA A 15 -24.24 -2.28 6.06
CA ALA A 15 -24.55 -2.44 4.64
C ALA A 15 -26.06 -2.33 4.36
N VAL A 16 -26.91 -2.99 5.16
CA VAL A 16 -28.37 -2.89 5.05
C VAL A 16 -28.84 -1.46 5.26
N ALA A 17 -28.33 -0.77 6.28
CA ALA A 17 -28.65 0.63 6.53
C ALA A 17 -28.26 1.54 5.35
N VAL A 18 -27.10 1.29 4.71
CA VAL A 18 -26.67 2.02 3.51
C VAL A 18 -27.61 1.76 2.33
N VAL A 19 -28.00 0.50 2.07
CA VAL A 19 -28.94 0.16 0.99
C VAL A 19 -30.28 0.85 1.19
N ILE A 20 -30.86 0.74 2.38
CA ILE A 20 -32.16 1.36 2.71
C ILE A 20 -32.08 2.88 2.55
N SER A 21 -30.99 3.49 3.01
CA SER A 21 -30.76 4.92 2.90
C SER A 21 -30.59 5.39 1.46
N ALA A 22 -29.88 4.64 0.62
CA ALA A 22 -29.72 4.96 -0.80
C ALA A 22 -31.06 4.96 -1.54
N VAL A 23 -31.97 4.03 -1.21
CA VAL A 23 -33.33 3.99 -1.77
C VAL A 23 -34.20 5.15 -1.29
N LEU A 24 -33.99 5.64 -0.07
CA LEU A 24 -34.75 6.73 0.53
C LEU A 24 -34.27 8.12 0.12
N LEU A 25 -32.99 8.26 -0.25
CA LEU A 25 -32.35 9.53 -0.60
C LEU A 25 -33.10 10.36 -1.65
N PRO A 26 -33.63 9.78 -2.75
CA PRO A 26 -34.32 10.53 -3.81
C PRO A 26 -35.67 11.11 -3.41
N ARG A 27 -36.27 10.70 -2.28
CA ARG A 27 -37.64 11.11 -1.88
C ARG A 27 -37.76 12.58 -1.44
N GLY A 28 -36.64 13.29 -1.29
CA GLY A 28 -36.61 14.70 -0.88
C GLY A 28 -37.04 14.94 0.57
N GLY A 29 -37.11 16.20 0.98
CA GLY A 29 -37.61 16.62 2.29
C GLY A 29 -36.87 16.03 3.50
N VAL A 30 -37.58 15.87 4.62
CA VAL A 30 -37.02 15.33 5.88
C VAL A 30 -36.53 13.88 5.70
N ALA A 31 -37.20 13.11 4.84
CA ALA A 31 -36.81 11.73 4.54
C ALA A 31 -35.41 11.63 3.92
N SER A 32 -35.03 12.54 3.03
CA SER A 32 -33.68 12.60 2.44
C SER A 32 -32.60 12.93 3.48
N LEU A 33 -32.93 13.76 4.47
CA LEU A 33 -32.04 14.16 5.56
C LEU A 33 -31.79 12.99 6.52
N LEU A 34 -32.86 12.28 6.90
CA LEU A 34 -32.79 11.05 7.69
C LEU A 34 -32.05 9.94 6.95
N ALA A 35 -32.27 9.81 5.64
CA ALA A 35 -31.55 8.87 4.79
C ALA A 35 -30.05 9.20 4.74
N ALA A 36 -29.66 10.46 4.58
CA ALA A 36 -28.26 10.86 4.60
C ALA A 36 -27.58 10.56 5.95
N LEU A 37 -28.27 10.80 7.07
CA LEU A 37 -27.80 10.47 8.41
C LEU A 37 -27.66 8.95 8.61
N CYS A 38 -28.66 8.17 8.18
CA CYS A 38 -28.62 6.71 8.24
C CYS A 38 -27.53 6.12 7.33
N LEU A 39 -27.26 6.73 6.18
CA LEU A 39 -26.19 6.33 5.27
C LEU A 39 -24.82 6.56 5.93
N SER A 40 -24.60 7.74 6.51
CA SER A 40 -23.41 8.07 7.29
C SER A 40 -23.20 7.09 8.45
N ALA A 41 -24.23 6.88 9.26
CA ALA A 41 -24.20 5.94 10.38
C ALA A 41 -23.97 4.50 9.91
N GLY A 42 -24.60 4.08 8.82
CA GLY A 42 -24.42 2.74 8.22
C GLY A 42 -22.99 2.51 7.74
N VAL A 43 -22.36 3.49 7.09
CA VAL A 43 -20.94 3.43 6.72
C VAL A 43 -20.05 3.36 7.96
N ALA A 44 -20.30 4.21 8.96
CA ALA A 44 -19.52 4.20 10.20
C ALA A 44 -19.62 2.85 10.94
N VAL A 45 -20.82 2.27 11.00
CA VAL A 45 -21.08 0.95 11.59
C VAL A 45 -20.38 -0.16 10.78
N ALA A 46 -20.39 -0.09 9.45
CA ALA A 46 -19.67 -1.04 8.62
C ALA A 46 -18.15 -0.94 8.82
N VAL A 47 -17.59 0.27 8.84
CA VAL A 47 -16.16 0.51 9.13
C VAL A 47 -15.81 0.00 10.53
N PHE A 48 -16.63 0.29 11.54
CA PHE A 48 -16.45 -0.24 12.89
C PHE A 48 -16.45 -1.76 12.90
N GLY A 49 -17.41 -2.41 12.22
CA GLY A 49 -17.45 -3.86 12.07
C GLY A 49 -16.18 -4.43 11.42
N VAL A 50 -15.65 -3.77 10.39
CA VAL A 50 -14.35 -4.11 9.78
C VAL A 50 -13.22 -3.98 10.79
N THR A 51 -13.14 -2.90 11.57
CA THR A 51 -12.07 -2.75 12.58
C THR A 51 -12.15 -3.82 13.67
N VAL A 52 -13.35 -4.19 14.13
CA VAL A 52 -13.57 -5.28 15.09
C VAL A 52 -13.12 -6.61 14.49
N LEU A 53 -13.47 -6.87 13.22
CA LEU A 53 -13.08 -8.06 12.49
C LEU A 53 -11.55 -8.13 12.33
N VAL A 54 -10.91 -7.05 11.88
CA VAL A 54 -9.45 -6.97 11.71
C VAL A 54 -8.72 -7.15 13.04
N ARG A 55 -9.22 -6.56 14.14
CA ARG A 55 -8.64 -6.78 15.48
C ARG A 55 -8.81 -8.21 15.97
N ALA A 56 -9.98 -8.81 15.78
CA ALA A 56 -10.24 -10.19 16.15
C ALA A 56 -9.37 -11.16 15.34
N GLU A 57 -9.20 -10.92 14.04
CA GLU A 57 -8.29 -11.68 13.17
C GLU A 57 -6.84 -11.48 13.57
N GLY A 58 -6.41 -10.24 13.87
CA GLY A 58 -5.04 -9.97 14.32
C GLY A 58 -4.69 -10.68 15.63
N ALA A 59 -5.63 -10.79 16.57
CA ALA A 59 -5.46 -11.57 17.79
C ALA A 59 -5.41 -13.08 17.51
N ALA A 60 -6.28 -13.58 16.62
CA ALA A 60 -6.31 -14.98 16.22
C ALA A 60 -5.09 -15.40 15.37
N LEU A 61 -4.48 -14.46 14.63
CA LEU A 61 -3.25 -14.67 13.86
C LEU A 61 -2.03 -14.72 14.76
N ARG A 62 -1.97 -13.87 15.80
CA ARG A 62 -0.91 -13.94 16.82
C ARG A 62 -0.95 -15.23 17.65
N ALA A 63 -2.15 -15.77 17.85
CA ALA A 63 -2.37 -17.04 18.54
C ALA A 63 -2.28 -18.27 17.60
N ALA A 64 -2.00 -18.10 16.30
CA ALA A 64 -1.88 -19.22 15.39
C ALA A 64 -0.56 -19.98 15.67
N VAL A 65 -0.69 -21.26 15.99
CA VAL A 65 0.44 -22.14 16.34
C VAL A 65 1.24 -22.55 15.11
N SER A 66 0.60 -22.58 13.93
CA SER A 66 1.26 -22.95 12.66
C SER A 66 1.27 -21.79 11.65
N PRO A 67 2.38 -21.61 10.88
CA PRO A 67 2.46 -20.63 9.79
C PRO A 67 1.37 -20.82 8.74
N ASP A 68 0.96 -22.07 8.49
CA ASP A 68 -0.05 -22.39 7.47
C ASP A 68 -1.47 -22.02 7.91
N ASP A 69 -1.79 -22.13 9.21
CA ASP A 69 -3.05 -21.64 9.74
C ASP A 69 -3.13 -20.11 9.70
N ALA A 70 -2.02 -19.43 10.00
CA ALA A 70 -1.92 -17.98 9.85
C ALA A 70 -2.16 -17.56 8.40
N ARG A 71 -1.55 -18.25 7.44
CA ARG A 71 -1.77 -18.03 6.00
C ARG A 71 -3.22 -18.26 5.58
N ARG A 72 -3.86 -19.35 6.01
CA ARG A 72 -5.28 -19.62 5.68
C ARG A 72 -6.22 -18.56 6.26
N ARG A 73 -5.97 -18.09 7.49
CA ARG A 73 -6.78 -17.05 8.13
C ARG A 73 -6.58 -15.68 7.49
N ALA A 74 -5.32 -15.31 7.22
CA ALA A 74 -4.97 -14.10 6.49
C ALA A 74 -5.63 -14.04 5.10
N ARG A 75 -5.70 -15.19 4.41
CA ARG A 75 -6.42 -15.31 3.12
C ARG A 75 -7.92 -15.03 3.27
N ARG A 76 -8.57 -15.49 4.33
CA ARG A 76 -10.00 -15.24 4.58
C ARG A 76 -10.28 -13.78 4.91
N SER A 77 -9.48 -13.15 5.78
CA SER A 77 -9.64 -11.74 6.13
C SER A 77 -9.44 -10.83 4.91
N MET A 78 -8.50 -11.18 4.04
CA MET A 78 -8.20 -10.43 2.83
C MET A 78 -9.31 -10.58 1.77
N TRP A 79 -9.95 -11.75 1.67
CA TRP A 79 -11.16 -11.91 0.88
C TRP A 79 -12.31 -11.03 1.39
N ALA A 80 -12.47 -10.89 2.71
CA ALA A 80 -13.48 -9.98 3.26
C ALA A 80 -13.22 -8.53 2.85
N ILE A 81 -11.95 -8.08 2.84
CA ILE A 81 -11.55 -6.75 2.34
C ILE A 81 -11.91 -6.59 0.85
N VAL A 82 -11.61 -7.59 0.02
CA VAL A 82 -11.96 -7.57 -1.41
C VAL A 82 -13.48 -7.48 -1.59
N VAL A 83 -14.25 -8.34 -0.92
CA VAL A 83 -15.73 -8.31 -1.00
C VAL A 83 -16.27 -6.94 -0.61
N MET A 84 -15.74 -6.33 0.46
CA MET A 84 -16.12 -4.98 0.87
C MET A 84 -15.74 -3.90 -0.15
N ALA A 85 -14.57 -4.02 -0.79
CA ALA A 85 -14.15 -3.12 -1.86
C ALA A 85 -15.07 -3.20 -3.09
N PHE A 86 -15.70 -4.35 -3.34
CA PHE A 86 -16.73 -4.52 -4.38
C PHE A 86 -18.14 -4.11 -3.93
N LEU A 87 -18.43 -4.12 -2.63
CA LEU A 87 -19.74 -3.71 -2.10
C LEU A 87 -20.02 -2.22 -2.37
N VAL A 88 -19.02 -1.36 -2.18
CA VAL A 88 -19.13 0.10 -2.42
C VAL A 88 -19.56 0.45 -3.85
N PRO A 89 -18.92 -0.07 -4.92
CA PRO A 89 -19.37 0.15 -6.30
C PRO A 89 -20.74 -0.41 -6.59
N VAL A 90 -21.10 -1.57 -6.03
CA VAL A 90 -22.45 -2.14 -6.20
C VAL A 90 -23.49 -1.19 -5.62
N LEU A 91 -23.25 -0.65 -4.42
CA LEU A 91 -24.14 0.32 -3.78
C LEU A 91 -24.24 1.61 -4.59
N ALA A 92 -23.13 2.11 -5.13
CA ALA A 92 -23.11 3.26 -6.03
C ALA A 92 -23.91 3.00 -7.31
N ALA A 93 -23.72 1.84 -7.95
CA ALA A 93 -24.44 1.45 -9.15
C ALA A 93 -25.95 1.33 -8.90
N VAL A 94 -26.35 0.74 -7.78
CA VAL A 94 -27.77 0.64 -7.38
C VAL A 94 -28.38 2.02 -7.19
N SER A 95 -27.71 2.93 -6.46
CA SER A 95 -28.19 4.32 -6.24
C SER A 95 -28.39 5.09 -7.56
N VAL A 96 -27.51 4.86 -8.53
CA VAL A 96 -27.54 5.53 -9.83
C VAL A 96 -28.64 4.92 -10.70
N LEU A 97 -28.73 3.60 -10.73
CA LEU A 97 -29.78 2.87 -11.44
C LEU A 97 -31.17 3.28 -10.93
N THR A 98 -31.38 3.39 -9.61
CA THR A 98 -32.66 3.85 -9.06
C THR A 98 -33.00 5.28 -9.47
N THR A 99 -32.01 6.16 -9.58
CA THR A 99 -32.22 7.54 -10.05
C THR A 99 -32.63 7.54 -11.53
N VAL A 100 -31.90 6.81 -12.38
CA VAL A 100 -32.19 6.72 -13.82
C VAL A 100 -33.57 6.12 -14.07
N LEU A 101 -33.93 5.03 -13.38
CA LEU A 101 -35.24 4.39 -13.50
C LEU A 101 -36.39 5.29 -13.04
N SER A 102 -36.14 6.21 -12.10
CA SER A 102 -37.15 7.18 -11.65
C SER A 102 -37.39 8.33 -12.64
N GLY A 103 -36.61 8.43 -13.73
CA GLY A 103 -36.66 9.54 -14.68
C GLY A 103 -36.15 10.88 -14.12
N ALA A 104 -35.64 10.88 -12.88
CA ALA A 104 -35.08 12.07 -12.26
C ALA A 104 -33.73 12.43 -12.89
N ALA A 105 -33.48 13.74 -13.04
CA ALA A 105 -32.16 14.22 -13.44
C ALA A 105 -31.10 13.74 -12.44
N LEU A 106 -29.95 13.31 -12.95
CA LEU A 106 -28.82 12.91 -12.11
C LEU A 106 -28.37 14.11 -11.28
N SER A 107 -28.65 14.07 -9.98
CA SER A 107 -28.11 15.06 -9.05
C SER A 107 -26.57 15.02 -9.09
N PRO A 108 -25.88 16.15 -8.80
CA PRO A 108 -24.42 16.17 -8.66
C PRO A 108 -23.89 15.13 -7.66
N ALA A 109 -24.68 14.82 -6.62
CA ALA A 109 -24.36 13.77 -5.66
C ALA A 109 -24.29 12.38 -6.31
N ASN A 110 -25.23 12.05 -7.20
CA ASN A 110 -25.24 10.77 -7.92
C ASN A 110 -24.01 10.62 -8.82
N VAL A 111 -23.60 11.70 -9.51
CA VAL A 111 -22.39 11.69 -10.33
C VAL A 111 -21.15 11.40 -9.49
N VAL A 112 -21.03 12.01 -8.32
CA VAL A 112 -19.92 11.74 -7.40
C VAL A 112 -19.95 10.31 -6.87
N PHE A 113 -21.14 9.76 -6.57
CA PHE A 113 -21.28 8.36 -6.20
C PHE A 113 -20.87 7.41 -7.33
N VAL A 114 -21.22 7.69 -8.60
CA VAL A 114 -20.73 6.91 -9.76
C VAL A 114 -19.21 6.91 -9.80
N ILE A 115 -18.60 8.09 -9.73
CA ILE A 115 -17.14 8.25 -9.86
C ILE A 115 -16.43 7.56 -8.69
N GLY A 116 -16.89 7.79 -7.46
CA GLY A 116 -16.36 7.14 -6.26
C GLY A 116 -16.53 5.62 -6.30
N GLY A 117 -17.70 5.14 -6.75
CA GLY A 117 -17.97 3.73 -6.98
C GLY A 117 -17.03 3.12 -8.02
N ALA A 118 -16.91 3.74 -9.20
CA ALA A 118 -16.02 3.27 -10.26
C ALA A 118 -14.56 3.19 -9.80
N LEU A 119 -14.08 4.18 -9.03
CA LEU A 119 -12.73 4.16 -8.48
C LEU A 119 -12.54 3.10 -7.39
N ALA A 120 -13.54 2.90 -6.53
CA ALA A 120 -13.53 1.80 -5.57
C ALA A 120 -13.51 0.43 -6.27
N LEU A 121 -14.23 0.29 -7.39
CA LEU A 121 -14.21 -0.91 -8.23
C LEU A 121 -12.83 -1.16 -8.82
N VAL A 122 -12.22 -0.14 -9.43
CA VAL A 122 -10.86 -0.24 -9.97
C VAL A 122 -9.87 -0.60 -8.87
N GLY A 123 -9.95 0.05 -7.70
CA GLY A 123 -9.14 -0.29 -6.53
C GLY A 123 -9.34 -1.74 -6.07
N GLY A 124 -10.59 -2.20 -5.98
CA GLY A 124 -10.95 -3.57 -5.63
C GLY A 124 -10.43 -4.60 -6.64
N ILE A 125 -10.53 -4.32 -7.94
CA ILE A 125 -10.00 -5.16 -9.02
C ILE A 125 -8.47 -5.23 -8.95
N VAL A 126 -7.78 -4.10 -8.77
CA VAL A 126 -6.31 -4.07 -8.64
C VAL A 126 -5.86 -4.91 -7.44
N VAL A 127 -6.51 -4.73 -6.28
CA VAL A 127 -6.23 -5.54 -5.09
C VAL A 127 -6.49 -7.01 -5.36
N ALA A 128 -7.60 -7.37 -6.02
CA ALA A 128 -7.93 -8.76 -6.36
C ALA A 128 -6.92 -9.39 -7.34
N ILE A 129 -6.45 -8.63 -8.35
CA ILE A 129 -5.41 -9.08 -9.29
C ILE A 129 -4.11 -9.33 -8.55
N GLU A 130 -3.68 -8.40 -7.70
CA GLU A 130 -2.41 -8.54 -6.99
C GLU A 130 -2.45 -9.67 -5.97
N LEU A 131 -3.62 -9.91 -5.37
CA LEU A 131 -3.90 -11.10 -4.58
C LEU A 131 -3.83 -12.37 -5.42
N SER A 132 -4.43 -12.40 -6.60
CA SER A 132 -4.37 -13.56 -7.49
C SER A 132 -2.93 -13.89 -7.93
N ARG A 133 -2.11 -12.87 -8.18
CA ARG A 133 -0.67 -13.03 -8.48
C ARG A 133 0.10 -13.54 -7.28
N SER A 134 -0.23 -13.08 -6.08
CA SER A 134 0.32 -13.63 -4.84
C SER A 134 -0.08 -15.10 -4.62
N ARG A 135 -1.19 -15.60 -5.18
CA ARG A 135 -1.59 -17.01 -5.09
C ARG A 135 -0.83 -17.95 -6.02
N ARG A 136 -0.38 -17.49 -7.19
CA ARG A 136 0.03 -18.37 -8.31
C ARG A 136 1.42 -18.98 -8.25
N GLY A 137 2.32 -18.46 -7.43
CA GLY A 137 3.64 -19.06 -7.27
C GLY A 137 3.72 -19.79 -5.95
N ASP A 138 4.01 -21.08 -6.04
CA ASP A 138 4.58 -21.79 -4.92
C ASP A 138 5.80 -21.01 -4.40
N PRO A 139 6.08 -21.04 -3.09
CA PRO A 139 7.37 -20.60 -2.59
C PRO A 139 8.44 -21.40 -3.33
N ASP A 140 9.31 -20.72 -4.08
CA ASP A 140 10.37 -21.38 -4.87
C ASP A 140 11.09 -22.41 -4.00
N PRO A 141 10.98 -23.72 -4.31
CA PRO A 141 11.58 -24.75 -3.48
C PRO A 141 13.12 -24.62 -3.47
N VAL A 142 13.69 -24.15 -4.58
CA VAL A 142 15.13 -23.93 -4.76
C VAL A 142 15.41 -22.44 -4.89
N GLN A 143 16.36 -21.94 -4.10
CA GLN A 143 16.83 -20.57 -4.24
C GLN A 143 17.74 -20.51 -5.48
N PRO A 144 17.35 -19.82 -6.57
CA PRO A 144 18.18 -19.71 -7.76
C PRO A 144 19.52 -19.07 -7.40
N GLY A 145 20.57 -19.44 -8.13
CA GLY A 145 21.94 -19.06 -7.88
C GLY A 145 22.18 -17.56 -8.02
N ILE A 146 23.44 -17.15 -7.94
CA ILE A 146 23.86 -15.79 -8.20
C ILE A 146 24.77 -15.82 -9.40
N ALA A 147 24.38 -15.10 -10.45
CA ALA A 147 25.23 -14.91 -11.62
C ALA A 147 26.29 -13.84 -11.30
N ALA A 148 27.43 -13.94 -11.99
CA ALA A 148 28.42 -12.87 -11.95
C ALA A 148 27.78 -11.54 -12.41
N PRO A 149 28.13 -10.40 -11.79
CA PRO A 149 27.65 -9.11 -12.26
C PRO A 149 28.15 -8.85 -13.68
N PRO A 150 27.36 -8.20 -14.55
CA PRO A 150 27.83 -7.81 -15.86
C PRO A 150 29.01 -6.83 -15.73
N GLU A 151 30.03 -7.04 -16.56
CA GLU A 151 31.21 -6.18 -16.62
C GLU A 151 30.96 -4.95 -17.52
N GLY A 152 31.71 -3.88 -17.29
CA GLY A 152 31.65 -2.65 -18.09
C GLY A 152 30.54 -1.67 -17.68
N ASP A 153 30.24 -0.71 -18.56
CA ASP A 153 29.27 0.36 -18.34
C ASP A 153 27.83 -0.08 -18.65
N VAL A 154 27.34 -1.07 -17.90
CA VAL A 154 25.99 -1.62 -18.08
C VAL A 154 25.13 -1.31 -16.87
N TRP A 155 24.04 -0.58 -17.11
CA TRP A 155 23.02 -0.31 -16.10
C TRP A 155 22.03 -1.47 -15.97
N VAL A 156 22.00 -2.11 -14.80
CA VAL A 156 21.07 -3.18 -14.44
C VAL A 156 19.99 -2.64 -13.52
N VAL A 157 18.72 -2.81 -13.89
CA VAL A 157 17.58 -2.40 -13.05
C VAL A 157 17.35 -3.45 -11.96
N VAL A 158 17.80 -3.19 -10.75
CA VAL A 158 17.70 -4.14 -9.62
C VAL A 158 16.41 -3.99 -8.82
N ALA A 159 15.83 -2.79 -8.77
CA ALA A 159 14.51 -2.60 -8.18
C ALA A 159 13.60 -1.87 -9.15
N ARG A 160 12.60 -2.59 -9.67
CA ARG A 160 11.56 -2.00 -10.50
C ARG A 160 10.60 -1.22 -9.63
N ARG A 161 10.08 -0.12 -10.20
CA ARG A 161 9.03 0.66 -9.58
C ARG A 161 7.80 -0.23 -9.36
N ASP A 162 7.35 -0.31 -8.12
CA ASP A 162 6.18 -1.12 -7.76
C ASP A 162 4.90 -0.43 -8.18
N ILE A 163 4.48 -0.66 -9.43
CA ILE A 163 3.24 -0.09 -9.97
C ILE A 163 2.04 -0.54 -9.13
N GLY A 164 2.02 -1.78 -8.63
CA GLY A 164 0.94 -2.30 -7.80
C GLY A 164 0.81 -1.52 -6.48
N ALA A 165 1.92 -1.35 -5.75
CA ALA A 165 1.93 -0.52 -4.55
C ALA A 165 1.59 0.95 -4.87
N MET A 166 2.13 1.52 -5.94
CA MET A 166 1.79 2.89 -6.35
C MET A 166 0.30 3.06 -6.62
N LEU A 167 -0.33 2.12 -7.33
CA LEU A 167 -1.78 2.14 -7.58
C LEU A 167 -2.57 1.99 -6.28
N LEU A 168 -2.13 1.14 -5.35
CA LEU A 168 -2.80 0.96 -4.06
C LEU A 168 -2.76 2.24 -3.21
N TYR A 169 -1.59 2.88 -3.12
CA TYR A 169 -1.46 4.17 -2.42
C TYR A 169 -2.17 5.30 -3.17
N ALA A 170 -2.11 5.31 -4.51
CA ALA A 170 -2.86 6.24 -5.35
C ALA A 170 -4.37 6.12 -5.13
N ALA A 171 -4.90 4.90 -5.04
CA ALA A 171 -6.32 4.69 -4.79
C ALA A 171 -6.77 5.30 -3.44
N SER A 172 -5.96 5.15 -2.40
CA SER A 172 -6.22 5.77 -1.09
C SER A 172 -6.18 7.30 -1.17
N PHE A 173 -5.18 7.85 -1.87
CA PHE A 173 -5.03 9.28 -2.08
C PHE A 173 -6.18 9.86 -2.91
N VAL A 174 -6.56 9.20 -3.99
CA VAL A 174 -7.68 9.59 -4.86
C VAL A 174 -8.99 9.55 -4.09
N GLY A 175 -9.23 8.50 -3.29
CA GLY A 175 -10.41 8.42 -2.43
C GLY A 175 -10.48 9.58 -1.43
N PHE A 176 -9.36 9.90 -0.79
CA PHE A 176 -9.26 11.06 0.10
C PHE A 176 -9.46 12.39 -0.63
N ALA A 177 -8.82 12.58 -1.79
CA ALA A 177 -8.92 13.78 -2.60
C ALA A 177 -10.33 14.02 -3.12
N LEU A 178 -11.07 12.96 -3.47
CA LEU A 178 -12.47 13.05 -3.85
C LEU A 178 -13.37 13.38 -2.68
N LEU A 179 -13.14 12.77 -1.51
CA LEU A 179 -13.92 13.06 -0.32
C LEU A 179 -13.70 14.49 0.15
N LEU A 180 -12.44 14.93 0.24
CA LEU A 180 -12.08 16.31 0.55
C LEU A 180 -12.61 17.26 -0.53
N GLY A 181 -12.39 16.92 -1.79
CA GLY A 181 -12.85 17.67 -2.95
C GLY A 181 -14.35 17.88 -2.92
N PHE A 182 -15.14 16.84 -2.64
CA PHE A 182 -16.60 16.88 -2.51
C PHE A 182 -17.08 17.71 -1.32
N THR A 183 -16.44 17.54 -0.15
CA THR A 183 -16.81 18.26 1.07
C THR A 183 -16.51 19.76 0.91
N SER A 184 -15.36 20.08 0.35
CA SER A 184 -14.96 21.44 -0.02
C SER A 184 -15.81 22.00 -1.16
N LEU A 185 -16.17 21.19 -2.16
CA LEU A 185 -17.08 21.55 -3.27
C LEU A 185 -18.41 22.05 -2.73
N ARG A 186 -19.00 21.31 -1.80
CA ARG A 186 -20.29 21.66 -1.23
C ARG A 186 -20.21 22.99 -0.50
N LEU A 187 -19.12 23.21 0.23
CA LEU A 187 -18.85 24.46 0.93
C LEU A 187 -18.61 25.64 -0.04
N ILE A 188 -17.82 25.42 -1.09
CA ILE A 188 -17.48 26.42 -2.11
C ILE A 188 -18.69 26.77 -2.98
N VAL A 189 -19.49 25.79 -3.41
CA VAL A 189 -20.73 26.01 -4.18
C VAL A 189 -21.79 26.72 -3.34
N LEU A 190 -21.87 26.43 -2.04
CA LEU A 190 -22.69 27.18 -1.10
C LEU A 190 -22.19 28.62 -0.91
N LEU A 191 -20.88 28.86 -0.96
CA LEU A 191 -20.28 30.20 -0.84
C LEU A 191 -20.29 31.03 -2.14
N LEU A 192 -20.25 30.40 -3.31
CA LEU A 192 -20.07 31.05 -4.63
C LEU A 192 -21.32 31.02 -5.52
N GLU A 193 -22.50 30.89 -4.93
CA GLU A 193 -23.81 30.98 -5.59
C GLU A 193 -23.92 30.14 -6.88
N ASN A 194 -23.35 28.92 -6.89
CA ASN A 194 -23.41 27.99 -8.02
C ASN A 194 -23.02 28.60 -9.39
N THR A 195 -22.09 29.55 -9.40
CA THR A 195 -21.60 30.15 -10.64
C THR A 195 -20.73 29.16 -11.44
N PRO A 196 -20.68 29.24 -12.78
CA PRO A 196 -19.80 28.41 -13.61
C PRO A 196 -18.32 28.50 -13.20
N ALA A 197 -17.91 29.66 -12.70
CA ALA A 197 -16.56 29.90 -12.17
C ALA A 197 -16.21 28.99 -10.99
N ALA A 198 -17.17 28.69 -10.10
CA ALA A 198 -16.96 27.78 -8.98
C ALA A 198 -16.59 26.37 -9.46
N TRP A 199 -17.24 25.88 -10.52
CA TRP A 199 -16.94 24.58 -11.11
C TRP A 199 -15.54 24.52 -11.75
N VAL A 200 -15.10 25.62 -12.38
CA VAL A 200 -13.73 25.72 -12.93
C VAL A 200 -12.69 25.63 -11.81
N VAL A 201 -12.88 26.37 -10.72
CA VAL A 201 -11.97 26.35 -9.56
C VAL A 201 -11.86 24.94 -8.97
N VAL A 202 -12.99 24.25 -8.87
CA VAL A 202 -13.05 22.87 -8.37
C VAL A 202 -12.28 21.92 -9.25
N VAL A 203 -12.49 21.96 -10.58
CA VAL A 203 -11.78 21.09 -11.53
C VAL A 203 -10.28 21.33 -11.46
N LEU A 204 -9.85 22.60 -11.39
CA LEU A 204 -8.45 22.96 -11.25
C LEU A 204 -7.85 22.46 -9.94
N LEU A 205 -8.57 22.56 -8.82
CA LEU A 205 -8.11 22.07 -7.52
C LEU A 205 -7.93 20.54 -7.51
N VAL A 206 -8.91 19.80 -8.04
CA VAL A 206 -8.84 18.34 -8.15
C VAL A 206 -7.69 17.92 -9.07
N ALA A 207 -7.51 18.61 -10.20
CA ALA A 207 -6.39 18.36 -11.11
C ALA A 207 -5.04 18.62 -10.42
N ALA A 208 -4.89 19.75 -9.74
CA ALA A 208 -3.68 20.11 -9.01
C ALA A 208 -3.33 19.09 -7.91
N LEU A 209 -4.32 18.67 -7.10
CA LEU A 209 -4.15 17.64 -6.08
C LEU A 209 -3.76 16.29 -6.69
N SER A 210 -4.37 15.90 -7.80
CA SER A 210 -4.07 14.65 -8.50
C SER A 210 -2.64 14.63 -9.05
N VAL A 211 -2.20 15.73 -9.67
CA VAL A 211 -0.83 15.89 -10.17
C VAL A 211 0.17 15.89 -9.01
N ALA A 212 -0.11 16.63 -7.94
CA ALA A 212 0.75 16.67 -6.75
C ALA A 212 0.88 15.30 -6.08
N GLY A 213 -0.23 14.56 -5.93
CA GLY A 213 -0.25 13.21 -5.39
C GLY A 213 0.49 12.21 -6.26
N GLY A 214 0.28 12.25 -7.58
CA GLY A 214 1.01 11.42 -8.55
C GLY A 214 2.51 11.68 -8.52
N TRP A 215 2.92 12.95 -8.48
CA TRP A 215 4.32 13.35 -8.37
C TRP A 215 4.95 12.91 -7.04
N TRP A 216 4.22 13.07 -5.92
CA TRP A 216 4.65 12.60 -4.60
C TRP A 216 4.87 11.08 -4.59
N LEU A 217 3.92 10.30 -5.14
CA LEU A 217 4.06 8.85 -5.28
C LEU A 217 5.25 8.47 -6.15
N TRP A 218 5.43 9.16 -7.28
CA TRP A 218 6.52 8.91 -8.21
C TRP A 218 7.90 9.11 -7.57
N ARG A 219 8.02 10.13 -6.69
CA ARG A 219 9.22 10.36 -5.86
C ARG A 219 9.37 9.35 -4.73
N ARG A 220 8.27 8.86 -4.16
CA ARG A 220 8.30 7.93 -3.01
C ARG A 220 8.73 6.51 -3.39
N PHE A 221 8.47 6.10 -4.64
CA PHE A 221 8.80 4.79 -5.20
C PHE A 221 9.75 4.93 -6.40
N PRO A 222 11.04 5.29 -6.19
CA PRO A 222 12.02 5.34 -7.26
C PRO A 222 12.33 3.94 -7.78
N ALA A 223 12.58 3.82 -9.09
CA ALA A 223 13.30 2.66 -9.62
C ALA A 223 14.78 2.76 -9.23
N VAL A 224 15.41 1.63 -8.94
CA VAL A 224 16.84 1.54 -8.64
C VAL A 224 17.53 0.77 -9.75
N SER A 225 18.52 1.41 -10.35
CA SER A 225 19.45 0.78 -11.28
C SER A 225 20.86 0.90 -10.76
N VAL A 226 21.69 -0.08 -11.05
CA VAL A 226 23.08 -0.13 -10.63
C VAL A 226 23.98 -0.36 -11.83
N ASN A 227 25.20 0.12 -11.73
CA ASN A 227 26.26 -0.13 -12.68
C ASN A 227 27.44 -0.75 -11.93
N PRO A 228 27.58 -2.08 -11.93
CA PRO A 228 28.64 -2.77 -11.21
C PRO A 228 30.04 -2.39 -11.69
N GLY A 229 30.25 -2.19 -12.99
CA GLY A 229 31.55 -1.89 -13.56
C GLY A 229 32.10 -0.52 -13.17
N LEU A 230 31.22 0.47 -13.00
CA LEU A 230 31.58 1.82 -12.53
C LEU A 230 31.40 2.00 -11.01
N GLY A 231 30.82 1.02 -10.31
CA GLY A 231 30.47 1.14 -8.90
C GLY A 231 29.45 2.24 -8.62
N LEU A 232 28.48 2.44 -9.51
CA LEU A 232 27.47 3.50 -9.40
C LEU A 232 26.08 2.94 -9.09
N ILE A 233 25.30 3.72 -8.34
CA ILE A 233 23.90 3.46 -8.00
C ILE A 233 23.06 4.65 -8.44
N ARG A 234 21.96 4.38 -9.14
CA ARG A 234 20.97 5.38 -9.52
C ARG A 234 19.65 5.03 -8.85
N ALA A 235 19.08 5.98 -8.13
CA ALA A 235 17.75 5.87 -7.53
C ALA A 235 16.89 7.06 -8.00
N GLY A 236 15.89 6.77 -8.84
CA GLY A 236 15.12 7.82 -9.51
C GLY A 236 16.01 8.66 -10.42
N GLY A 237 16.06 9.98 -10.18
CA GLY A 237 16.89 10.92 -10.95
C GLY A 237 18.23 11.27 -10.30
N ARG A 238 18.67 10.52 -9.27
CA ARG A 238 19.92 10.78 -8.55
C ARG A 238 20.89 9.62 -8.74
N GLU A 239 22.16 9.96 -8.94
CA GLU A 239 23.28 9.02 -9.02
C GLU A 239 24.20 9.21 -7.83
N LEU A 240 24.81 8.12 -7.37
CA LEU A 240 25.70 8.07 -6.23
C LEU A 240 26.74 6.96 -6.45
N ALA A 241 27.99 7.22 -6.08
CA ALA A 241 28.99 6.16 -5.99
C ALA A 241 28.61 5.17 -4.88
N ALA A 242 28.80 3.88 -5.12
CA ALA A 242 28.50 2.83 -4.15
C ALA A 242 29.27 3.06 -2.85
N SER A 243 30.52 3.52 -2.94
CA SER A 243 31.37 3.85 -1.79
C SER A 243 30.81 4.96 -0.88
N GLU A 244 29.93 5.82 -1.39
CA GLU A 244 29.26 6.88 -0.60
C GLU A 244 28.01 6.39 0.14
N VAL A 245 27.55 5.17 -0.14
CA VAL A 245 26.49 4.53 0.66
C VAL A 245 27.07 4.18 2.02
N SER A 246 26.51 4.78 3.06
CA SER A 246 27.06 4.73 4.42
C SER A 246 26.30 3.80 5.35
N SER A 247 25.05 3.46 5.03
CA SER A 247 24.24 2.60 5.89
C SER A 247 23.22 1.79 5.09
N ALA A 248 22.75 0.71 5.67
CA ALA A 248 21.75 -0.15 5.08
C ALA A 248 20.70 -0.52 6.12
N ARG A 249 19.43 -0.41 5.74
CA ARG A 249 18.29 -0.70 6.61
C ARG A 249 17.45 -1.83 6.04
N LEU A 250 17.30 -2.91 6.79
CA LEU A 250 16.41 -4.01 6.46
C LEU A 250 15.01 -3.69 7.00
N THR A 251 14.04 -3.59 6.09
CA THR A 251 12.63 -3.38 6.41
C THR A 251 11.84 -4.61 6.01
N VAL A 252 11.00 -5.08 6.92
CA VAL A 252 10.11 -6.21 6.69
C VAL A 252 8.68 -5.71 6.78
N ALA A 253 7.92 -5.96 5.73
CA ALA A 253 6.50 -5.68 5.68
C ALA A 253 5.75 -6.98 5.47
N SER A 254 4.61 -7.13 6.14
CA SER A 254 3.64 -8.15 5.78
C SER A 254 2.28 -7.48 5.69
N THR A 255 1.54 -7.77 4.62
CA THR A 255 0.19 -7.24 4.42
C THR A 255 -0.77 -7.74 5.50
N VAL A 256 -0.48 -8.89 6.11
CA VAL A 256 -1.30 -9.50 7.15
C VAL A 256 -0.40 -10.12 8.23
N PRO A 257 -0.73 -10.02 9.54
CA PRO A 257 0.07 -10.64 10.58
C PRO A 257 0.29 -12.14 10.34
N GLY A 258 1.54 -12.61 10.40
CA GLY A 258 1.90 -14.01 10.10
C GLY A 258 1.80 -14.41 8.62
N GLY A 259 1.49 -13.46 7.73
CA GLY A 259 1.50 -13.65 6.28
C GLY A 259 2.92 -13.64 5.70
N PRO A 260 3.06 -13.99 4.41
CA PRO A 260 4.36 -14.03 3.77
C PRO A 260 5.03 -12.66 3.78
N ARG A 261 6.34 -12.63 4.03
CA ARG A 261 7.11 -11.41 4.27
C ARG A 261 7.54 -10.79 2.94
N THR A 262 7.48 -9.46 2.89
CA THR A 262 8.12 -8.63 1.88
C THR A 262 9.36 -8.02 2.51
N LEU A 263 10.52 -8.25 1.91
CA LEU A 263 11.81 -7.80 2.41
C LEU A 263 12.39 -6.72 1.51
N PHE A 264 12.71 -5.58 2.11
CA PHE A 264 13.41 -4.48 1.46
C PHE A 264 14.72 -4.20 2.19
N LEU A 265 15.83 -4.17 1.45
CA LEU A 265 17.07 -3.59 1.95
C LEU A 265 17.21 -2.19 1.36
N THR A 266 17.11 -1.16 2.19
CA THR A 266 17.27 0.23 1.74
C THR A 266 18.70 0.66 1.97
N LEU A 267 19.42 0.94 0.90
CA LEU A 267 20.74 1.55 0.94
C LEU A 267 20.58 3.06 1.13
N GLU A 268 21.24 3.62 2.14
CA GLU A 268 21.15 5.04 2.50
C GLU A 268 22.51 5.71 2.34
N GLY A 269 22.49 6.92 1.77
CA GLY A 269 23.69 7.73 1.51
C GLY A 269 23.48 9.21 1.84
N PRO A 270 24.44 10.08 1.50
CA PRO A 270 24.40 11.49 1.83
C PRO A 270 23.20 12.22 1.21
N ARG A 271 22.83 13.35 1.83
CA ARG A 271 21.73 14.23 1.36
C ARG A 271 20.41 13.46 1.15
N GLY A 272 20.11 12.51 2.04
CA GLY A 272 18.88 11.72 2.01
C GLY A 272 18.73 10.79 0.80
N PHE A 273 19.85 10.37 0.17
CA PHE A 273 19.79 9.36 -0.88
C PHE A 273 19.27 8.03 -0.31
N ARG A 274 18.29 7.43 -0.99
CA ARG A 274 17.70 6.15 -0.61
C ARG A 274 17.47 5.29 -1.84
N ALA A 275 18.10 4.12 -1.86
CA ALA A 275 17.94 3.12 -2.91
C ALA A 275 17.30 1.85 -2.31
N PRO A 276 15.96 1.71 -2.35
CA PRO A 276 15.28 0.52 -1.86
C PRO A 276 15.48 -0.67 -2.80
N LEU A 277 16.11 -1.72 -2.30
CA LEU A 277 16.27 -3.00 -2.98
C LEU A 277 15.18 -3.96 -2.52
N LEU A 278 14.24 -4.29 -3.42
CA LEU A 278 13.19 -5.25 -3.14
C LEU A 278 13.75 -6.67 -3.32
N LEU A 279 14.01 -7.36 -2.21
CA LEU A 279 14.61 -8.69 -2.23
C LEU A 279 13.54 -9.77 -2.35
N ARG A 280 12.49 -9.65 -1.53
CA ARG A 280 11.36 -10.57 -1.54
C ARG A 280 10.04 -9.83 -1.55
N ARG A 281 9.07 -10.30 -2.34
CA ARG A 281 7.67 -9.82 -2.34
C ARG A 281 6.76 -11.00 -2.00
N GLY A 282 6.05 -10.89 -0.88
CA GLY A 282 5.14 -11.95 -0.43
C GLY A 282 5.79 -13.34 -0.43
N GLY A 283 7.01 -13.45 0.12
CA GLY A 283 7.71 -14.72 0.26
C GLY A 283 8.42 -15.23 -1.01
N ARG A 284 8.39 -14.50 -2.12
CA ARG A 284 9.11 -14.84 -3.36
C ARG A 284 10.28 -13.92 -3.61
N LEU A 285 11.35 -14.45 -4.21
CA LEU A 285 12.44 -13.62 -4.72
C LEU A 285 11.95 -12.79 -5.90
N VAL A 286 12.33 -11.51 -5.90
CA VAL A 286 11.92 -10.57 -6.96
C VAL A 286 13.01 -10.37 -7.99
N MET A 287 14.28 -10.45 -7.57
CA MET A 287 15.43 -10.27 -8.43
C MET A 287 15.81 -11.57 -9.15
N THR A 288 16.04 -11.46 -10.45
CA THR A 288 16.75 -12.48 -11.24
C THR A 288 18.17 -12.70 -10.72
N GLU A 289 18.83 -13.77 -11.15
CA GLU A 289 20.21 -14.07 -10.71
C GLU A 289 21.20 -12.96 -11.06
N VAL A 290 21.04 -12.35 -12.25
CA VAL A 290 21.87 -11.23 -12.74
C VAL A 290 21.60 -9.94 -11.95
N GLU A 291 20.32 -9.60 -11.74
CA GLU A 291 19.94 -8.43 -10.92
C GLU A 291 20.47 -8.58 -9.49
N ARG A 292 20.40 -9.79 -8.92
CA ARG A 292 20.92 -10.06 -7.57
C ARG A 292 22.44 -9.99 -7.50
N GLY A 293 23.14 -10.54 -8.49
CA GLY A 293 24.60 -10.42 -8.59
C GLY A 293 25.07 -8.96 -8.67
N ALA A 294 24.38 -8.15 -9.48
CA ALA A 294 24.63 -6.72 -9.58
C ALA A 294 24.30 -5.94 -8.29
N ALA A 295 23.21 -6.29 -7.61
CA ALA A 295 22.88 -5.70 -6.31
C ALA A 295 23.91 -6.08 -5.23
N LEU A 296 24.37 -7.33 -5.24
CA LEU A 296 25.36 -7.84 -4.29
C LEU A 296 26.72 -7.19 -4.47
N SER A 297 27.20 -7.03 -5.72
CA SER A 297 28.48 -6.39 -5.99
C SER A 297 28.53 -4.95 -5.46
N ILE A 298 27.46 -4.19 -5.71
CA ILE A 298 27.30 -2.83 -5.20
C ILE A 298 27.20 -2.79 -3.67
N THR A 299 26.45 -3.72 -3.07
CA THR A 299 26.31 -3.79 -1.61
C THR A 299 27.66 -4.08 -0.94
N ARG A 300 28.51 -4.90 -1.58
CA ARG A 300 29.88 -5.18 -1.11
C ARG A 300 30.83 -4.00 -1.34
N ALA A 301 30.64 -3.22 -2.40
CA ALA A 301 31.43 -2.02 -2.68
C ALA A 301 31.06 -0.81 -1.79
N ALA A 302 29.94 -0.90 -1.06
CA ALA A 302 29.43 0.18 -0.23
C ALA A 302 30.14 0.28 1.13
N SER A 303 30.27 1.50 1.64
CA SER A 303 30.88 1.80 2.96
C SER A 303 29.89 1.64 4.11
N ILE A 304 29.10 0.58 4.10
CA ILE A 304 27.99 0.37 5.06
C ILE A 304 28.52 0.17 6.47
N ARG A 305 28.06 1.01 7.40
CA ARG A 305 28.31 0.90 8.84
C ARG A 305 27.00 1.05 9.61
N LEU A 306 26.93 0.49 10.82
CA LEU A 306 25.80 0.77 11.69
C LEU A 306 25.82 2.26 12.08
N PRO A 307 24.68 2.96 11.99
CA PRO A 307 24.58 4.31 12.51
C PRO A 307 24.81 4.33 14.03
N HIS A 308 25.37 5.44 14.50
CA HIS A 308 25.60 5.71 15.91
C HIS A 308 24.73 6.89 16.33
N ALA A 309 24.13 6.79 17.51
CA ALA A 309 23.45 7.92 18.11
C ALA A 309 24.49 8.90 18.68
N PRO A 310 24.24 10.22 18.70
CA PRO A 310 25.16 11.19 19.29
C PRO A 310 25.53 10.86 20.75
N GLU A 311 24.60 10.24 21.49
CA GLU A 311 24.77 9.85 22.89
C GLU A 311 25.56 8.54 23.06
N ASP A 312 25.81 7.79 21.98
CA ASP A 312 26.57 6.53 21.96
C ASP A 312 27.65 6.53 20.86
N PRO A 313 28.73 7.32 21.03
CA PRO A 313 29.78 7.45 20.02
C PRO A 313 30.60 6.16 19.84
N LYS A 314 30.53 5.23 20.80
CA LYS A 314 31.19 3.92 20.73
C LYS A 314 30.32 2.86 20.07
N GLY A 315 29.05 3.17 19.78
CA GLY A 315 28.13 2.26 19.10
C GLY A 315 27.76 1.01 19.87
N LYS A 316 27.95 0.99 21.21
CA LYS A 316 27.67 -0.19 22.04
C LYS A 316 26.19 -0.57 22.01
N PHE A 317 25.33 0.43 21.84
CA PHE A 317 23.88 0.33 21.79
C PHE A 317 23.32 0.63 20.40
N SER A 318 24.16 0.76 19.36
CA SER A 318 23.70 1.03 17.99
C SER A 318 22.63 0.06 17.50
N ARG A 319 22.71 -1.23 17.86
CA ARG A 319 21.66 -2.20 17.51
C ARG A 319 20.34 -1.97 18.26
N PHE A 320 20.39 -1.38 19.45
CA PHE A 320 19.20 -1.06 20.22
C PHE A 320 18.55 0.25 19.74
N SER A 321 19.37 1.28 19.44
CA SER A 321 18.87 2.56 18.93
C SER A 321 18.46 2.50 17.46
N HIS A 322 19.08 1.60 16.67
CA HIS A 322 18.82 1.43 15.25
C HIS A 322 18.51 -0.04 14.90
N PRO A 323 17.41 -0.62 15.42
CA PRO A 323 17.15 -2.06 15.37
C PRO A 323 16.95 -2.63 13.97
N GLY A 324 16.61 -1.80 12.97
CA GLY A 324 16.45 -2.23 11.58
C GLY A 324 17.70 -2.05 10.70
N TYR A 325 18.80 -1.52 11.23
CA TYR A 325 20.03 -1.31 10.46
C TYR A 325 20.93 -2.55 10.50
N VAL A 326 21.61 -2.81 9.40
CA VAL A 326 22.53 -3.94 9.21
C VAL A 326 23.93 -3.44 8.88
N ASP A 327 24.95 -4.20 9.28
CA ASP A 327 26.33 -3.95 8.84
C ASP A 327 26.55 -4.43 7.38
N ALA A 328 27.72 -4.12 6.81
CA ALA A 328 28.06 -4.47 5.43
C ALA A 328 27.97 -5.99 5.16
N MET A 329 28.41 -6.80 6.13
CA MET A 329 28.45 -8.26 5.99
C MET A 329 27.03 -8.85 6.02
N GLN A 330 26.21 -8.37 6.95
CA GLN A 330 24.79 -8.69 7.06
C GLN A 330 24.03 -8.23 5.81
N ALA A 331 24.28 -7.00 5.33
CA ALA A 331 23.67 -6.48 4.11
C ALA A 331 23.98 -7.36 2.90
N ALA A 332 25.26 -7.70 2.68
CA ALA A 332 25.68 -8.59 1.60
C ALA A 332 25.02 -9.98 1.73
N SER A 333 25.04 -10.58 2.92
CA SER A 333 24.43 -11.89 3.18
C SER A 333 22.93 -11.91 2.88
N VAL A 334 22.22 -10.82 3.19
CA VAL A 334 20.78 -10.69 2.97
C VAL A 334 20.46 -10.48 1.50
N VAL A 335 21.32 -9.81 0.72
CA VAL A 335 21.14 -9.70 -0.74
C VAL A 335 21.43 -11.04 -1.42
N GLU A 336 22.48 -11.72 -0.98
CA GLU A 336 22.91 -13.02 -1.49
C GLU A 336 21.87 -14.12 -1.23
N ARG A 337 21.48 -14.26 0.03
CA ARG A 337 20.47 -15.22 0.49
C ARG A 337 19.39 -14.52 1.31
N PRO A 338 18.41 -13.87 0.66
CA PRO A 338 17.31 -13.23 1.37
C PRO A 338 16.53 -14.24 2.23
N PRO A 339 16.41 -14.01 3.55
CA PRO A 339 15.74 -14.94 4.46
C PRO A 339 14.31 -15.27 4.02
N ARG A 340 13.93 -16.55 4.16
CA ARG A 340 12.57 -17.03 3.86
C ARG A 340 11.59 -16.67 4.97
N ASP A 341 10.31 -16.96 4.72
CA ASP A 341 9.29 -16.86 5.76
C ASP A 341 9.60 -17.86 6.88
N GLY A 342 9.66 -17.38 8.12
CA GLY A 342 9.97 -18.21 9.29
C GLY A 342 11.47 -18.35 9.59
N GLU A 343 12.34 -17.98 8.65
CA GLU A 343 13.77 -17.85 8.94
C GLU A 343 14.04 -16.62 9.81
N GLU A 344 15.10 -16.74 10.62
CA GLU A 344 15.58 -15.67 11.49
C GLU A 344 16.12 -14.51 10.64
N LEU A 345 15.84 -13.29 11.10
CA LEU A 345 16.33 -12.09 10.46
C LEU A 345 17.55 -11.60 11.22
N PRO A 346 18.54 -10.99 10.55
CA PRO A 346 19.73 -10.44 11.22
C PRO A 346 19.45 -9.21 12.09
N VAL A 347 18.18 -8.80 12.16
CA VAL A 347 17.68 -7.61 12.85
C VAL A 347 16.52 -8.01 13.76
N SER A 348 16.49 -7.42 14.96
CA SER A 348 15.34 -7.50 15.85
C SER A 348 14.27 -6.54 15.35
N LEU A 349 13.22 -7.06 14.70
CA LEU A 349 12.07 -6.25 14.33
C LEU A 349 11.21 -6.01 15.57
N VAL A 350 11.07 -4.74 15.95
CA VAL A 350 10.08 -4.26 16.93
C VAL A 350 8.75 -4.04 16.23
#